data_AF-A0A949NRC4-F1
#
_entry.id   AF-A0A949NRC4-F1
#
_cell.length_a   1.000
_cell.length_b   1.000
_cell.length_c   1.000
_cell.angle_alpha   90.00
_cell.angle_beta   90.00
_cell.angle_gamma   90.00
#
_symmetry.space_group_name_H-M   'P 1'
#
loop_
_entity.id
_entity.type
_entity.pdbx_description
1 polymer ?
#
loop_
_entity_poly.entity_id
_entity_poly.type
_entity_poly.pdbx_seq_one_letter_code
_entity_poly.pdbx_strand_id
1 'polypeptide(L)'
;MLPKAQMRVVGFRWISSKGAGACEACAALHGQEFYFEPGPGQRDAADAPEPPLHPYCKCRLDDIWALTPSTIFAANEQEQEEQPLRSDDNNNLLSPHKNGTWKDPVLGLYWRKQGKGIAPIYGNNCGDHWTGGQSSGEQETDTFSGGNPIDDLDTACADHDLCYDNLPKSYCDAKLITALIKLLGDPKKWDKPPADVNLEDAKKYNLNALILFCIKLGIDMSVIGAYRQYQSFWAR
;
A
#
# COMPACT_ATOMS: atom_id res chain seq x y z
N MET A 1 9.33 17.90 -11.44
CA MET A 1 9.35 16.95 -10.30
C MET A 1 7.93 16.77 -9.79
N LEU A 2 7.39 15.55 -9.77
CA LEU A 2 6.02 15.32 -9.28
C LEU A 2 5.91 15.64 -7.77
N PRO A 3 4.84 16.31 -7.31
CA PRO A 3 4.65 16.56 -5.88
C PRO A 3 4.58 15.23 -5.14
N LYS A 4 5.48 15.05 -4.17
CA LYS A 4 5.48 13.85 -3.34
C LYS A 4 4.28 13.91 -2.42
N ALA A 5 3.29 13.03 -2.62
CA ALA A 5 2.30 12.76 -1.60
C ALA A 5 3.03 12.34 -0.32
N GLN A 6 2.70 12.98 0.80
CA GLN A 6 3.24 12.64 2.11
C GLN A 6 2.10 12.11 2.96
N MET A 7 2.32 10.96 3.59
CA MET A 7 1.45 10.52 4.66
C MET A 7 1.88 11.16 5.97
N ARG A 8 0.89 11.58 6.74
CA ARG A 8 1.08 12.05 8.11
C ARG A 8 0.01 11.42 9.00
N VAL A 9 0.33 11.25 10.28
CA VAL A 9 -0.68 10.98 11.30
C VAL A 9 -1.54 12.23 11.39
N VAL A 10 -2.84 12.08 11.14
CA VAL A 10 -3.82 13.18 11.22
C VAL A 10 -4.66 13.11 12.49
N GLY A 11 -4.51 12.05 13.27
CA GLY A 11 -5.24 11.86 14.51
C GLY A 11 -5.04 10.48 15.12
N PHE A 12 -5.89 10.13 16.06
CA PHE A 12 -5.90 8.86 16.78
C PHE A 12 -7.31 8.31 16.90
N ARG A 13 -7.42 6.98 16.89
CA ARG A 13 -8.65 6.24 17.18
C ARG A 13 -8.49 5.51 18.51
N TRP A 14 -9.44 5.70 19.42
CA TRP A 14 -9.42 5.02 20.72
C TRP A 14 -9.91 3.58 20.61
N ILE A 15 -9.06 2.62 20.98
CA ILE A 15 -9.36 1.19 20.95
C ILE A 15 -9.40 0.63 22.36
N SER A 16 -10.52 0.02 22.73
CA SER A 16 -10.65 -0.72 23.99
C SER A 16 -10.49 -2.22 23.72
N SER A 17 -9.71 -2.91 24.55
CA SER A 17 -9.43 -4.36 24.38
C SER A 17 -10.65 -5.27 24.29
N LYS A 18 -11.81 -4.86 24.82
CA LYS A 18 -13.06 -5.64 24.81
C LYS A 18 -14.18 -4.97 24.01
N GLY A 19 -13.90 -3.89 23.30
CA GLY A 19 -14.92 -3.09 22.61
C GLY A 19 -16.06 -2.69 23.56
N ALA A 20 -17.27 -3.14 23.24
CA ALA A 20 -18.47 -2.94 24.07
C ALA A 20 -18.43 -3.67 25.43
N GLY A 21 -17.63 -4.74 25.57
CA GLY A 21 -17.44 -5.48 26.82
C GLY A 21 -16.36 -4.89 27.74
N ALA A 22 -15.83 -3.71 27.43
CA ALA A 22 -14.93 -2.98 28.31
C ALA A 22 -15.71 -2.34 29.47
N CYS A 23 -15.01 -1.67 30.41
CA CYS A 23 -15.72 -0.83 31.38
C CYS A 23 -16.46 0.31 30.64
N GLU A 24 -17.50 0.85 31.27
CA GLU A 24 -18.40 1.85 30.67
C GLU A 24 -17.65 3.00 30.00
N ALA A 25 -16.67 3.60 30.69
CA ALA A 25 -15.90 4.72 30.15
C ALA A 25 -15.05 4.33 28.92
N CYS A 26 -14.40 3.17 28.94
CA CYS A 26 -13.61 2.69 27.80
C CYS A 26 -14.50 2.26 26.61
N ALA A 27 -15.68 1.69 26.90
CA ALA A 27 -16.65 1.31 25.88
C ALA A 27 -17.24 2.56 25.19
N ALA A 28 -17.53 3.63 25.97
CA ALA A 28 -18.04 4.89 25.45
C ALA A 28 -17.06 5.58 24.47
N LEU A 29 -15.75 5.42 24.68
CA LEU A 29 -14.72 5.95 23.80
C LEU A 29 -14.34 5.00 22.66
N HIS A 30 -14.77 3.74 22.68
CA HIS A 30 -14.30 2.78 21.68
C HIS A 30 -14.70 3.17 20.26
N GLY A 31 -13.70 3.25 19.37
CA GLY A 31 -13.87 3.67 17.99
C GLY A 31 -13.97 5.18 17.80
N GLN A 32 -13.93 5.98 18.86
CA GLN A 32 -13.92 7.44 18.72
C GLN A 32 -12.60 7.92 18.15
N GLU A 33 -12.70 8.89 17.27
CA GLU A 33 -11.59 9.47 16.52
C GLU A 33 -11.33 10.89 16.99
N PHE A 34 -10.06 11.24 17.10
CA PHE A 34 -9.57 12.53 17.56
C PHE A 34 -8.53 13.02 16.56
N TYR A 35 -8.68 14.23 16.02
CA TYR A 35 -7.87 14.74 14.92
C TYR A 35 -7.04 15.94 15.34
N PHE A 36 -5.83 16.07 14.81
CA PHE A 36 -4.96 17.23 15.07
C PHE A 36 -5.47 18.53 14.44
N GLU A 37 -6.20 18.42 13.32
CA GLU A 37 -6.84 19.54 12.61
C GLU A 37 -8.32 19.21 12.42
N PRO A 38 -9.15 19.25 13.50
CA PRO A 38 -10.53 18.76 13.44
C PRO A 38 -11.41 19.69 12.60
N GLY A 39 -12.16 19.10 11.66
CA GLY A 39 -13.26 19.76 10.97
C GLY A 39 -14.54 19.85 11.82
N PRO A 40 -15.60 20.51 11.31
CA PRO A 40 -16.88 20.61 12.03
C PRO A 40 -17.43 19.24 12.44
N GLY A 41 -17.65 19.05 13.74
CA GLY A 41 -18.18 17.80 14.31
C GLY A 41 -17.14 16.73 14.64
N GLN A 42 -15.86 16.94 14.29
CA GLN A 42 -14.76 16.08 14.71
C GLN A 42 -14.24 16.50 16.09
N ARG A 43 -13.61 15.56 16.81
CA ARG A 43 -12.98 15.83 18.11
C ARG A 43 -11.53 16.21 17.94
N ASP A 44 -11.03 17.08 18.81
CA ASP A 44 -9.63 17.48 18.81
C ASP A 44 -8.75 16.37 19.42
N ALA A 45 -7.57 16.12 18.84
CA ALA A 45 -6.56 15.22 19.39
C ALA A 45 -6.15 15.57 20.82
N ALA A 46 -6.18 16.86 21.19
CA ALA A 46 -5.88 17.32 22.54
C ALA A 46 -6.92 16.85 23.58
N ASP A 47 -8.14 16.51 23.15
CA ASP A 47 -9.20 15.99 24.01
C ASP A 47 -9.11 14.46 24.20
N ALA A 48 -8.18 13.79 23.52
CA ALA A 48 -7.99 12.36 23.66
C ALA A 48 -7.40 12.05 25.05
N PRO A 49 -8.05 11.20 25.88
CA PRO A 49 -7.47 10.83 27.16
C PRO A 49 -6.19 10.01 26.97
N GLU A 50 -5.28 10.08 27.94
CA GLU A 50 -4.06 9.28 27.91
C GLU A 50 -4.37 7.83 28.31
N PRO A 51 -4.03 6.82 27.48
CA PRO A 51 -4.18 5.43 27.87
C PRO A 51 -3.07 5.02 28.87
N PRO A 52 -3.38 4.15 29.86
CA PRO A 52 -4.68 3.54 30.08
C PRO A 52 -5.62 4.45 30.88
N LEU A 53 -6.90 4.45 30.54
CA LEU A 53 -7.92 5.26 31.24
C LEU A 53 -8.10 4.86 32.70
N HIS A 54 -7.87 3.58 33.03
CA HIS A 54 -7.86 3.05 34.40
C HIS A 54 -6.73 2.03 34.54
N PRO A 55 -6.20 1.78 35.75
CA PRO A 55 -5.03 0.91 35.97
C PRO A 55 -5.09 -0.50 35.35
N TYR A 56 -6.29 -1.06 35.18
CA TYR A 56 -6.48 -2.42 34.61
C TYR A 56 -7.09 -2.42 33.20
N CYS A 57 -7.37 -1.25 32.63
CA CYS A 57 -7.87 -1.16 31.27
C CYS A 57 -6.72 -1.37 30.27
N LYS A 58 -6.95 -2.19 29.25
CA LYS A 58 -6.04 -2.37 28.12
C LYS A 58 -6.53 -1.57 26.91
N CYS A 59 -6.80 -0.28 27.11
CA CYS A 59 -7.14 0.64 26.02
C CYS A 59 -5.88 1.26 25.43
N ARG A 60 -5.93 1.71 24.18
CA ARG A 60 -4.82 2.35 23.47
C ARG A 60 -5.34 3.33 22.41
N LEU A 61 -4.45 4.16 21.91
CA LEU A 61 -4.67 4.99 20.74
C LEU A 61 -4.01 4.32 19.54
N ASP A 62 -4.78 4.10 18.48
CA ASP A 62 -4.27 3.66 17.18
C ASP A 62 -4.19 4.87 16.25
N ASP A 63 -3.05 5.07 15.59
CA ASP A 63 -2.84 6.21 14.68
C ASP A 63 -3.81 6.19 13.49
N ILE A 64 -4.37 7.36 13.17
CA ILE A 64 -5.13 7.61 11.95
C ILE A 64 -4.19 8.26 10.95
N TRP A 65 -3.90 7.55 9.86
CA TRP A 65 -3.05 8.04 8.78
C TRP A 65 -3.89 8.61 7.65
N ALA A 66 -3.47 9.75 7.11
CA ALA A 66 -4.03 10.26 5.86
C ALA A 66 -2.94 10.70 4.91
N LEU A 67 -3.23 10.54 3.62
CA LEU A 67 -2.47 11.16 2.55
C LEU A 67 -2.85 12.63 2.50
N THR A 68 -1.94 13.50 2.93
CA THR A 68 -2.10 14.91 2.61
C THR A 68 -1.55 15.17 1.23
N PRO A 69 -2.36 15.78 0.34
CA PRO A 69 -1.79 16.37 -0.85
C PRO A 69 -0.80 17.43 -0.37
N SER A 70 0.50 17.22 -0.63
CA SER A 70 1.49 18.26 -0.40
C SER A 70 0.99 19.50 -1.14
N THR A 71 0.93 20.64 -0.45
CA THR A 71 0.39 21.93 -0.91
C THR A 71 1.17 22.55 -2.09
N ILE A 72 1.91 21.75 -2.85
CA ILE A 72 2.78 22.11 -3.97
C ILE A 72 2.12 21.67 -5.29
N PHE A 73 0.85 22.01 -5.49
CA PHE A 73 0.26 22.01 -6.83
C PHE A 73 0.49 23.34 -7.58
N ALA A 74 1.40 24.20 -7.08
CA ALA A 74 1.61 25.54 -7.61
C ALA A 74 2.97 25.79 -8.30
N ALA A 75 3.93 24.86 -8.29
CA ALA A 75 5.22 25.16 -8.94
C ALA A 75 6.05 23.91 -9.31
N ASN A 76 6.50 23.91 -10.57
CA ASN A 76 7.71 23.27 -11.11
C ASN A 76 7.61 21.87 -11.74
N GLU A 77 7.09 21.88 -12.96
CA GLU A 77 7.58 21.03 -14.05
C GLU A 77 9.01 21.45 -14.44
N GLN A 78 9.94 20.51 -14.34
CA GLN A 78 11.19 20.55 -15.09
C GLN A 78 11.30 19.18 -15.76
N GLU A 79 11.38 19.22 -17.09
CA GLU A 79 11.52 18.10 -18.01
C GLU A 79 12.82 17.35 -17.68
N GLN A 80 12.72 16.05 -17.45
CA GLN A 80 13.87 15.17 -17.37
C GLN A 80 14.07 14.50 -18.72
N GLU A 81 15.30 14.64 -19.21
CA GLU A 81 15.82 14.16 -20.49
C GLU A 81 15.87 12.62 -20.52
N GLU A 82 15.25 12.02 -21.52
CA GLU A 82 15.08 10.57 -21.68
C GLU A 82 16.43 9.86 -21.90
N GLN A 83 16.70 8.80 -21.13
CA GLN A 83 17.81 7.88 -21.41
C GLN A 83 17.36 6.72 -22.30
N PRO A 84 18.22 6.23 -23.21
CA PRO A 84 17.86 5.17 -24.16
C PRO A 84 17.63 3.81 -23.48
N LEU A 85 16.48 3.21 -23.74
CA LEU A 85 16.11 1.84 -23.33
C LEU A 85 17.08 0.80 -23.92
N ARG A 86 17.68 -0.03 -23.07
CA ARG A 86 18.34 -1.29 -23.45
C ARG A 86 17.31 -2.41 -23.46
N SER A 87 17.14 -3.06 -24.61
CA SER A 87 16.31 -4.26 -24.79
C SER A 87 17.13 -5.52 -24.50
N ASP A 88 17.08 -6.00 -23.25
CA ASP A 88 17.59 -7.33 -22.91
C ASP A 88 16.44 -8.35 -22.99
N ASP A 89 16.37 -9.08 -24.11
CA ASP A 89 15.32 -10.03 -24.52
C ASP A 89 15.24 -11.34 -23.70
N ASN A 90 15.74 -11.40 -22.46
CA ASN A 90 15.76 -12.63 -21.66
C ASN A 90 14.79 -12.65 -20.46
N ASN A 91 13.89 -11.67 -20.33
CA ASN A 91 12.95 -11.60 -19.21
C ASN A 91 11.69 -12.44 -19.43
N ASN A 92 11.84 -13.77 -19.44
CA ASN A 92 10.76 -14.69 -19.06
C ASN A 92 10.52 -14.57 -17.54
N LEU A 93 9.91 -13.45 -17.18
CA LEU A 93 9.63 -13.00 -15.81
C LEU A 93 8.68 -13.93 -15.04
N LEU A 94 8.00 -14.81 -15.77
CA LEU A 94 7.29 -15.96 -15.24
C LEU A 94 7.97 -17.20 -15.81
N SER A 95 9.12 -17.58 -15.25
CA SER A 95 9.64 -18.94 -15.43
C SER A 95 8.48 -19.92 -15.20
N PRO A 96 8.29 -20.87 -16.12
CA PRO A 96 6.99 -21.45 -16.45
C PRO A 96 6.28 -21.94 -15.20
N HIS A 97 5.17 -21.27 -14.88
CA HIS A 97 4.14 -21.70 -13.94
C HIS A 97 4.65 -22.48 -12.73
N LYS A 98 5.15 -21.75 -11.72
CA LYS A 98 5.22 -22.31 -10.36
C LYS A 98 3.84 -22.88 -10.02
N ASN A 99 3.81 -24.15 -9.60
CA ASN A 99 2.60 -24.92 -9.37
C ASN A 99 1.53 -24.09 -8.63
N GLY A 100 0.30 -24.08 -9.14
CA GLY A 100 -0.83 -23.44 -8.46
C GLY A 100 -1.03 -21.95 -8.72
N THR A 101 -0.36 -21.40 -9.73
CA THR A 101 -0.65 -20.06 -10.28
C THR A 101 -1.66 -20.14 -11.42
N TRP A 102 -2.60 -19.19 -11.51
CA TRP A 102 -3.52 -19.05 -12.65
C TRP A 102 -3.75 -17.59 -13.01
N LYS A 103 -4.07 -17.30 -14.28
CA LYS A 103 -4.49 -15.96 -14.70
C LYS A 103 -6.00 -15.84 -14.56
N ASP A 104 -6.46 -14.86 -13.80
CA ASP A 104 -7.90 -14.60 -13.65
C ASP A 104 -8.46 -13.99 -14.95
N PRO A 105 -9.54 -14.57 -15.51
CA PRO A 105 -10.06 -14.14 -16.80
C PRO A 105 -10.77 -12.77 -16.77
N VAL A 106 -11.18 -12.30 -15.58
CA VAL A 106 -11.93 -11.05 -15.41
C VAL A 106 -10.96 -9.89 -15.16
N LEU A 107 -10.06 -10.05 -14.21
CA LEU A 107 -9.12 -9.02 -13.79
C LEU A 107 -7.82 -9.08 -14.59
N GLY A 108 -7.52 -10.19 -15.25
CA GLY A 108 -6.28 -10.38 -16.01
C GLY A 108 -5.03 -10.39 -15.13
N LEU A 109 -5.17 -10.61 -13.82
CA LEU A 109 -4.06 -10.72 -12.87
C LEU A 109 -3.65 -12.18 -12.72
N TYR A 110 -2.40 -12.42 -12.32
CA TYR A 110 -1.99 -13.74 -11.86
C TYR A 110 -2.38 -13.89 -10.39
N TRP A 111 -2.95 -15.03 -10.06
CA TRP A 111 -3.38 -15.40 -8.73
C TRP A 111 -2.74 -16.69 -8.33
N ARG A 112 -2.66 -16.91 -7.02
CA ARG A 112 -2.26 -18.19 -6.47
C ARG A 112 -3.07 -18.53 -5.23
N LYS A 113 -3.11 -19.83 -4.94
CA LYS A 113 -3.66 -20.35 -3.68
C LYS A 113 -2.50 -20.51 -2.70
N GLN A 114 -2.61 -19.90 -1.52
CA GLN A 114 -1.64 -20.03 -0.42
C GLN A 114 -2.38 -20.45 0.85
N GLY A 115 -2.23 -21.70 1.28
CA GLY A 115 -2.95 -22.21 2.45
C GLY A 115 -4.46 -21.97 2.34
N LYS A 116 -4.99 -21.04 3.15
CA LYS A 116 -6.42 -20.67 3.19
C LYS A 116 -6.79 -19.46 2.31
N GLY A 117 -5.82 -18.75 1.74
CA GLY A 117 -6.02 -17.50 1.00
C GLY A 117 -5.84 -17.63 -0.51
N ILE A 118 -6.43 -16.68 -1.24
CA ILE A 118 -6.24 -16.46 -2.67
C ILE A 118 -5.89 -14.98 -2.84
N ALA A 119 -4.71 -14.69 -3.38
CA ALA A 119 -4.23 -13.32 -3.56
C ALA A 119 -3.59 -13.16 -4.95
N PRO A 120 -3.69 -11.96 -5.55
CA PRO A 120 -2.96 -11.67 -6.78
C PRO A 120 -1.46 -11.61 -6.48
N ILE A 121 -0.66 -11.93 -7.49
CA ILE A 121 0.81 -11.83 -7.44
C ILE A 121 1.32 -11.03 -8.63
N TYR A 122 2.46 -10.37 -8.42
CA TYR A 122 3.20 -9.67 -9.46
C TYR A 122 4.71 -9.71 -9.14
N GLY A 123 5.54 -9.85 -10.18
CA GLY A 123 6.99 -9.87 -10.03
C GLY A 123 7.48 -10.90 -9.01
N ASN A 124 8.52 -10.52 -8.26
CA ASN A 124 9.13 -11.38 -7.24
C ASN A 124 8.56 -11.14 -5.84
N ASN A 125 8.01 -9.97 -5.54
CA ASN A 125 7.76 -9.53 -4.17
C ASN A 125 6.34 -9.01 -3.95
N CYS A 126 5.54 -8.84 -5.01
CA CYS A 126 4.17 -8.40 -4.84
C CYS A 126 3.23 -9.60 -4.67
N GLY A 127 2.69 -9.77 -3.46
CA GLY A 127 1.58 -10.68 -3.18
C GLY A 127 1.58 -11.16 -1.73
N ASP A 128 0.42 -11.57 -1.24
CA ASP A 128 0.33 -12.10 0.13
C ASP A 128 1.16 -13.39 0.24
N HIS A 129 2.14 -13.41 1.16
CA HIS A 129 3.13 -14.47 1.33
C HIS A 129 3.93 -14.81 0.04
N TRP A 130 4.20 -13.81 -0.80
CA TRP A 130 4.96 -13.95 -2.03
C TRP A 130 6.23 -13.11 -1.99
N THR A 131 7.38 -13.77 -1.86
CA THR A 131 8.66 -13.06 -1.79
C THR A 131 9.75 -13.83 -2.50
N GLY A 132 10.65 -13.12 -3.19
CA GLY A 132 11.68 -13.72 -4.03
C GLY A 132 11.14 -14.62 -5.16
N GLY A 133 9.92 -14.34 -5.61
CA GLY A 133 9.18 -15.10 -6.60
C GLY A 133 8.66 -16.43 -6.06
N GLN A 134 8.72 -16.68 -4.76
CA GLN A 134 8.37 -17.97 -4.14
C GLN A 134 7.32 -17.79 -3.05
N SER A 135 6.70 -18.90 -2.64
CA SER A 135 5.84 -18.93 -1.46
C SER A 135 6.68 -18.89 -0.20
N SER A 136 6.43 -17.92 0.68
CA SER A 136 7.03 -17.92 2.01
C SER A 136 6.33 -18.85 3.01
N GLY A 137 5.22 -19.50 2.62
CA GLY A 137 4.37 -20.29 3.53
C GLY A 137 4.56 -21.81 3.50
N GLU A 138 5.33 -22.38 2.57
CA GLU A 138 5.38 -23.84 2.35
C GLU A 138 6.68 -24.53 2.82
N GLN A 139 7.75 -23.80 3.18
CA GLN A 139 8.97 -24.39 3.72
C GLN A 139 9.69 -23.45 4.69
N GLU A 140 9.92 -23.92 5.93
CA GLU A 140 10.52 -23.17 7.05
C GLU A 140 12.03 -22.89 6.91
N THR A 141 12.72 -23.26 5.83
CA THR A 141 14.20 -23.37 5.91
C THR A 141 15.04 -22.95 4.71
N ASP A 142 14.48 -22.56 3.57
CA ASP A 142 15.36 -22.09 2.50
C ASP A 142 15.71 -20.62 2.71
N THR A 143 16.99 -20.40 3.02
CA THR A 143 17.65 -19.11 3.08
C THR A 143 17.12 -18.22 1.97
N PHE A 144 16.38 -17.20 2.38
CA PHE A 144 15.70 -16.21 1.55
C PHE A 144 16.66 -15.66 0.49
N SER A 145 16.74 -16.31 -0.68
CA SER A 145 17.41 -15.74 -1.84
C SER A 145 16.39 -14.83 -2.50
N GLY A 146 16.08 -13.72 -1.82
CA GLY A 146 15.13 -12.72 -2.28
C GLY A 146 15.48 -12.33 -3.71
N GLY A 147 14.65 -12.77 -4.66
CA GLY A 147 14.75 -12.34 -6.03
C GLY A 147 14.74 -10.83 -6.07
N ASN A 148 15.79 -10.24 -6.66
CA ASN A 148 15.91 -8.80 -6.78
C ASN A 148 14.64 -8.23 -7.42
N PRO A 149 14.15 -7.07 -6.93
CA PRO A 149 13.04 -6.39 -7.56
C PRO A 149 13.29 -6.16 -9.03
N ILE A 150 12.32 -6.46 -9.88
CA ILE A 150 12.46 -6.41 -11.35
C ILE A 150 12.01 -5.09 -11.98
N ASP A 151 11.19 -4.31 -11.28
CA ASP A 151 10.67 -3.00 -11.69
C ASP A 151 10.29 -2.18 -10.43
N ASP A 152 9.82 -0.94 -10.60
CA ASP A 152 9.47 -0.06 -9.48
C ASP A 152 8.29 -0.56 -8.64
N LEU A 153 7.33 -1.26 -9.27
CA LEU A 153 6.19 -1.84 -8.54
C LEU A 153 6.67 -2.99 -7.66
N ASP A 154 7.50 -3.86 -8.20
CA ASP A 154 8.13 -4.96 -7.46
C ASP A 154 9.07 -4.45 -6.36
N THR A 155 9.72 -3.30 -6.59
CA THR A 155 10.54 -2.61 -5.58
C THR A 155 9.69 -2.09 -4.43
N ALA A 156 8.54 -1.47 -4.73
CA ALA A 156 7.60 -1.01 -3.71
C ALA A 156 7.10 -2.15 -2.83
N CYS A 157 6.84 -3.33 -3.41
CA CYS A 157 6.43 -4.51 -2.67
C CYS A 157 7.58 -5.12 -1.85
N ALA A 158 8.80 -5.19 -2.39
CA ALA A 158 9.96 -5.66 -1.63
C ALA A 158 10.26 -4.78 -0.41
N ASP A 159 10.16 -3.45 -0.57
CA ASP A 159 10.29 -2.49 0.52
C ASP A 159 9.18 -2.64 1.58
N HIS A 160 7.98 -3.10 1.17
CA HIS A 160 6.85 -3.36 2.06
C HIS A 160 7.07 -4.64 2.88
N ASP A 161 7.51 -5.71 2.24
CA ASP A 161 7.89 -6.97 2.90
C ASP A 161 8.98 -6.73 3.95
N LEU A 162 10.08 -6.06 3.58
CA LEU A 162 11.17 -5.71 4.50
C LEU A 162 10.73 -4.77 5.65
N CYS A 163 9.73 -3.93 5.40
CA CYS A 163 9.19 -3.04 6.42
C CYS A 163 8.51 -3.82 7.55
N TYR A 164 7.79 -4.90 7.23
CA TYR A 164 7.09 -5.72 8.22
C TYR A 164 8.01 -6.39 9.24
N ASP A 165 9.29 -6.59 8.92
CA ASP A 165 10.27 -7.17 9.84
C ASP A 165 10.56 -6.24 11.04
N ASN A 166 10.38 -4.93 10.88
CA ASN A 166 10.89 -3.93 11.82
C ASN A 166 9.83 -2.95 12.31
N LEU A 167 8.70 -2.81 11.61
CA LEU A 167 7.73 -1.74 11.84
C LEU A 167 6.28 -2.26 11.91
N PRO A 168 5.36 -1.51 12.52
CA PRO A 168 3.95 -1.88 12.57
C PRO A 168 3.35 -2.06 11.17
N LYS A 169 2.53 -3.11 10.99
CA LYS A 169 1.92 -3.43 9.68
C LYS A 169 1.13 -2.28 9.07
N SER A 170 0.38 -1.53 9.88
CA SER A 170 -0.40 -0.37 9.43
C SER A 170 0.49 0.71 8.82
N TYR A 171 1.64 1.00 9.43
CA TYR A 171 2.62 1.95 8.90
C TYR A 171 3.17 1.49 7.54
N CYS A 172 3.57 0.22 7.45
CA CYS A 172 4.10 -0.34 6.21
C CYS A 172 3.05 -0.36 5.09
N ASP A 173 1.80 -0.77 5.39
CA ASP A 173 0.69 -0.74 4.44
C ASP A 173 0.46 0.66 3.87
N ALA A 174 0.51 1.65 4.76
CA ALA A 174 0.31 3.04 4.40
C ALA A 174 1.51 3.53 3.53
N LYS A 175 2.74 3.14 3.87
CA LYS A 175 3.94 3.44 3.06
C LYS A 175 3.82 2.82 1.66
N LEU A 176 3.33 1.58 1.55
CA LEU A 176 3.08 0.92 0.27
C LEU A 176 2.04 1.69 -0.56
N ILE A 177 0.90 2.09 0.03
CA ILE A 177 -0.11 2.92 -0.66
C ILE A 177 0.54 4.17 -1.27
N THR A 178 1.43 4.84 -0.54
CA THR A 178 2.14 6.03 -1.04
C THR A 178 3.00 5.70 -2.26
N ALA A 179 3.69 4.56 -2.26
CA ALA A 179 4.47 4.11 -3.42
C ALA A 179 3.55 3.78 -4.61
N LEU A 180 2.47 3.03 -4.39
CA LEU A 180 1.50 2.67 -5.42
C LEU A 180 0.87 3.91 -6.08
N ILE A 181 0.56 4.95 -5.30
CA ILE A 181 0.05 6.24 -5.81
C ILE A 181 1.06 6.93 -6.73
N LYS A 182 2.36 6.90 -6.42
CA LYS A 182 3.39 7.48 -7.29
C LYS A 182 3.51 6.73 -8.61
N LEU A 183 3.20 5.44 -8.60
CA LEU A 183 3.19 4.58 -9.78
C LEU A 183 1.86 4.63 -10.55
N LEU A 184 0.89 5.45 -10.12
CA LEU A 184 -0.33 5.71 -10.89
C LEU A 184 0.04 6.57 -12.12
N GLY A 185 0.18 5.91 -13.27
CA GLY A 185 0.56 6.55 -14.51
C GLY A 185 0.81 5.51 -15.59
N ASP A 186 1.53 5.92 -16.63
CA ASP A 186 2.03 5.00 -17.65
C ASP A 186 3.25 4.23 -17.08
N PRO A 187 3.18 2.89 -16.94
CA PRO A 187 4.30 2.10 -16.43
C PRO A 187 5.59 2.21 -17.25
N LYS A 188 5.50 2.62 -18.53
CA LYS A 188 6.69 2.89 -19.35
C LYS A 188 7.52 4.07 -18.84
N LYS A 189 6.92 4.96 -18.06
CA LYS A 189 7.53 6.19 -17.54
C LYS A 189 8.01 6.04 -16.09
N TRP A 190 7.93 4.85 -15.52
CA TRP A 190 8.52 4.56 -14.22
C TRP A 190 10.06 4.63 -14.32
N ASP A 191 10.75 4.88 -13.21
CA ASP A 191 12.21 4.96 -13.18
C ASP A 191 12.83 3.61 -13.57
N LYS A 192 12.22 2.52 -13.11
CA LYS A 192 12.48 1.15 -13.54
C LYS A 192 11.20 0.55 -14.12
N PRO A 193 10.92 0.74 -15.43
CA PRO A 193 9.71 0.24 -16.04
C PRO A 193 9.71 -1.29 -16.13
N PRO A 194 8.52 -1.93 -16.10
CA PRO A 194 8.44 -3.36 -16.35
C PRO A 194 8.70 -3.65 -17.83
N ALA A 195 9.05 -4.89 -18.16
CA ALA A 195 9.18 -5.30 -19.56
C ALA A 195 7.86 -5.06 -20.33
N ASP A 196 7.94 -4.79 -21.64
CA ASP A 196 6.78 -4.41 -22.46
C ASP A 196 5.61 -5.40 -22.36
N VAL A 197 5.92 -6.70 -22.31
CA VAL A 197 4.93 -7.77 -22.17
C VAL A 197 4.16 -7.74 -20.84
N ASN A 198 4.68 -7.04 -19.82
CA ASN A 198 4.14 -6.98 -18.46
C ASN A 198 3.50 -5.63 -18.12
N LEU A 199 3.54 -4.64 -19.02
CA LEU A 199 3.02 -3.28 -18.75
C LEU A 199 1.57 -3.29 -18.26
N GLU A 200 0.71 -4.05 -18.93
CA GLU A 200 -0.71 -4.10 -18.59
C GLU A 200 -0.95 -4.83 -17.27
N ASP A 201 -0.19 -5.90 -17.02
CA ASP A 201 -0.28 -6.67 -15.77
C ASP A 201 0.21 -5.81 -14.58
N ALA A 202 1.28 -5.02 -14.76
CA ALA A 202 1.79 -4.08 -13.76
C ALA A 202 0.76 -2.99 -13.43
N LYS A 203 0.15 -2.39 -14.45
CA LYS A 203 -0.87 -1.36 -14.30
C LYS A 203 -2.10 -1.88 -13.55
N LYS A 204 -2.59 -3.06 -13.94
CA LYS A 204 -3.73 -3.72 -13.28
C LYS A 204 -3.39 -4.07 -11.84
N TYR A 205 -2.21 -4.64 -11.59
CA TYR A 205 -1.80 -5.04 -10.26
C TYR A 205 -1.69 -3.82 -9.35
N ASN A 206 -0.97 -2.77 -9.77
CA ASN A 206 -0.82 -1.54 -9.02
C ASN A 206 -2.18 -0.97 -8.58
N LEU A 207 -3.12 -0.85 -9.52
CA LEU A 207 -4.46 -0.34 -9.22
C LEU A 207 -5.23 -1.22 -8.22
N ASN A 208 -5.20 -2.55 -8.40
CA ASN A 208 -5.92 -3.46 -7.52
C ASN A 208 -5.29 -3.52 -6.12
N ALA A 209 -3.96 -3.54 -6.04
CA ALA A 209 -3.23 -3.46 -4.77
C ALA A 209 -3.59 -2.16 -4.04
N LEU A 210 -3.59 -1.03 -4.74
CA LEU A 210 -3.95 0.26 -4.14
C LEU A 210 -5.36 0.24 -3.55
N ILE A 211 -6.35 -0.26 -4.31
CA ILE A 211 -7.73 -0.41 -3.84
C ILE A 211 -7.79 -1.29 -2.58
N LEU A 212 -7.15 -2.46 -2.62
CA LEU A 212 -7.14 -3.42 -1.52
C LEU A 212 -6.57 -2.80 -0.24
N PHE A 213 -5.41 -2.16 -0.32
CA PHE A 213 -4.75 -1.57 0.84
C PHE A 213 -5.48 -0.34 1.37
N CYS A 214 -6.09 0.48 0.50
CA CYS A 214 -6.97 1.56 0.94
C CYS A 214 -8.17 1.02 1.74
N ILE A 215 -8.86 -0.01 1.24
CA ILE A 215 -9.97 -0.67 1.95
C ILE A 215 -9.49 -1.23 3.29
N LYS A 216 -8.34 -1.91 3.30
CA LYS A 216 -7.74 -2.51 4.51
C LYS A 216 -7.48 -1.49 5.61
N LEU A 217 -7.04 -0.28 5.25
CA LEU A 217 -6.77 0.80 6.20
C LEU A 217 -7.97 1.72 6.46
N GLY A 218 -9.10 1.50 5.78
CA GLY A 218 -10.27 2.39 5.88
C GLY A 218 -10.02 3.77 5.28
N ILE A 219 -9.14 3.88 4.28
CA ILE A 219 -8.88 5.12 3.54
C ILE A 219 -9.98 5.30 2.49
N ASP A 220 -10.53 6.51 2.41
CA ASP A 220 -11.56 6.84 1.42
C ASP A 220 -11.02 6.72 -0.02
N MET A 221 -11.76 5.97 -0.84
CA MET A 221 -11.47 5.71 -2.25
C MET A 221 -11.61 6.96 -3.13
N SER A 222 -12.28 8.01 -2.66
CA SER A 222 -12.37 9.30 -3.35
C SER A 222 -10.99 9.90 -3.68
N VAL A 223 -9.97 9.59 -2.86
CA VAL A 223 -8.57 9.97 -3.07
C VAL A 223 -8.02 9.43 -4.40
N ILE A 224 -8.42 8.22 -4.81
CA ILE A 224 -8.00 7.63 -6.09
C ILE A 224 -8.73 8.31 -7.26
N GLY A 225 -10.00 8.65 -7.07
CA GLY A 225 -10.82 9.33 -8.08
C GLY A 225 -10.27 10.72 -8.44
N ALA A 226 -9.89 11.50 -7.42
CA ALA A 226 -9.25 12.80 -7.61
C ALA A 226 -7.94 12.69 -8.41
N TYR A 227 -7.15 11.64 -8.14
CA TYR A 227 -5.90 11.40 -8.87
C TYR A 227 -6.13 11.08 -10.35
N ARG A 228 -7.16 10.27 -10.67
CA ARG A 228 -7.52 9.97 -12.08
C ARG A 228 -8.00 11.20 -12.84
N GLN A 229 -8.86 12.02 -12.23
CA GLN A 229 -9.33 13.25 -12.86
C GLN A 229 -8.16 14.22 -13.13
N TYR A 230 -7.23 14.34 -12.19
CA TYR A 230 -6.01 15.13 -12.35
C TYR A 230 -5.18 14.66 -13.55
N GLN A 231 -4.84 13.36 -13.63
CA GLN A 231 -4.09 12.81 -14.77
C GLN A 231 -4.76 13.06 -16.13
N SER A 232 -6.10 12.98 -16.20
CA SER A 232 -6.83 13.23 -17.46
C SER A 232 -6.87 14.70 -17.88
N PHE A 233 -6.69 15.63 -16.94
CA PHE A 233 -6.64 17.06 -17.21
C PHE A 233 -5.32 17.47 -17.88
N TRP A 234 -4.21 16.82 -17.52
CA TRP A 234 -2.87 17.10 -18.04
C TRP A 234 -2.47 16.29 -19.27
N ALA A 235 -3.32 15.35 -19.71
CA ALA A 235 -3.12 14.57 -20.93
C ALA A 235 -3.73 15.22 -22.19
N ARG A 236 -4.17 16.48 -22.12
CA ARG A 236 -4.68 17.29 -23.23
C ARG A 236 -3.71 18.43 -23.54
#